data_AF-A0A951ZKM8-F1
#
_entry.id   AF-A0A951ZKM8-F1
#
_cell.length_a   1.000
_cell.length_b   1.000
_cell.length_c   1.000
_cell.angle_alpha   90.00
_cell.angle_beta   90.00
_cell.angle_gamma   90.00
#
_symmetry.space_group_name_H-M   'P 1'
#
loop_
_entity.id
_entity.type
_entity.pdbx_description
1 polymer ?
#
loop_
_entity_poly.entity_id
_entity_poly.type
_entity_poly.pdbx_seq_one_letter_code
_entity_poly.pdbx_strand_id
1 'polypeptide(L)'
;DEAGRLLRVVYLALHAESPKLFARAVQHALVDGWALIAKLIERGKATGEFRADADAETAARVFTSGLLLQQLWRMSMGLNAIDPFSNDRLVDSTIELFLHSLRPTVRHKATRKRRKATP
;
A
#
# COMPACT_ATOMS: atom_id res chain seq x y z
N ASP A 1 0.79 -8.30 -20.36
CA ASP A 1 -0.48 -7.71 -20.86
C ASP A 1 -0.24 -6.25 -21.27
N GLU A 2 -1.30 -5.52 -21.62
CA GLU A 2 -1.27 -4.09 -22.00
C GLU A 2 -0.94 -3.15 -20.83
N ALA A 3 -1.48 -3.42 -19.64
CA ALA A 3 -1.21 -2.64 -18.43
C ALA A 3 0.26 -2.71 -18.02
N GLY A 4 0.89 -3.88 -18.16
CA GLY A 4 2.31 -4.05 -17.92
C GLY A 4 3.21 -3.33 -18.91
N ARG A 5 2.79 -3.24 -20.18
CA ARG A 5 3.49 -2.42 -21.18
C ARG A 5 3.37 -0.94 -20.88
N LEU A 6 2.18 -0.48 -20.48
CA LEU A 6 1.94 0.91 -20.08
C LEU A 6 2.81 1.30 -18.87
N LEU A 7 2.84 0.45 -17.83
CA LEU A 7 3.65 0.65 -16.63
C LEU A 7 5.15 0.77 -17.00
N ARG A 8 5.66 -0.11 -17.87
CA ARG A 8 7.05 -0.12 -18.30
C ARG A 8 7.41 1.15 -19.09
N VAL A 9 6.58 1.57 -20.04
CA VAL A 9 6.80 2.78 -20.85
C VAL A 9 6.78 4.03 -19.97
N VAL A 10 5.79 4.15 -19.08
CA VAL A 10 5.67 5.29 -18.17
C VAL A 10 6.85 5.35 -17.21
N TYR A 11 7.26 4.25 -16.59
CA TYR A 11 8.29 4.33 -15.54
C TYR A 11 9.74 4.28 -16.02
N LEU A 12 10.04 3.53 -17.09
CA LEU A 12 11.43 3.34 -17.53
C LEU A 12 11.79 4.25 -18.70
N ALA A 13 10.94 4.33 -19.72
CA ALA A 13 11.25 5.11 -20.92
C ALA A 13 10.97 6.61 -20.71
N LEU A 14 9.78 6.96 -20.21
CA LEU A 14 9.40 8.36 -20.02
C LEU A 14 10.22 9.07 -18.95
N HIS A 15 10.64 8.38 -17.88
CA HIS A 15 11.53 8.97 -16.87
C HIS A 15 12.86 9.42 -17.50
N ALA A 16 13.46 8.59 -18.35
CA ALA A 16 14.74 8.86 -18.98
C ALA A 16 14.64 9.89 -20.12
N GLU A 17 13.62 9.77 -20.96
CA GLU A 17 13.53 10.52 -22.23
C GLU A 17 12.71 11.81 -22.10
N SER A 18 11.80 11.91 -21.13
CA SER A 18 10.87 13.04 -21.00
C SER A 18 10.40 13.24 -19.55
N PRO A 19 11.28 13.68 -18.64
CA PRO A 19 11.01 13.75 -17.20
C PRO A 19 9.82 14.64 -16.81
N LYS A 20 9.52 15.68 -17.60
CA LYS A 20 8.32 16.53 -17.37
C LYS A 20 7.02 15.79 -17.68
N LEU A 21 7.02 14.93 -18.71
CA LEU A 21 5.85 14.12 -19.06
C LEU A 21 5.69 12.97 -18.08
N PHE A 22 6.80 12.36 -17.65
CA PHE A 22 6.82 11.41 -16.54
C PHE A 22 6.21 12.00 -15.26
N ALA A 23 6.66 13.20 -14.84
CA ALA A 23 6.14 13.85 -13.65
C ALA A 23 4.61 14.06 -13.70
N ARG A 24 4.07 14.50 -14.85
CA ARG A 24 2.62 14.66 -15.04
C ARG A 24 1.86 13.33 -15.00
N ALA A 25 2.40 12.29 -15.65
CA ALA A 25 1.78 10.96 -15.65
C ALA A 25 1.77 10.35 -14.24
N VAL A 26 2.88 10.48 -13.51
CA VAL A 26 3.00 10.05 -12.11
C VAL A 26 2.07 10.84 -11.20
N GLN A 27 1.97 12.15 -11.40
CA GLN A 27 1.10 13.01 -10.60
C GLN A 27 -0.36 12.55 -10.68
N HIS A 28 -0.90 12.34 -11.88
CA HIS A 28 -2.29 11.94 -12.04
C HIS A 28 -2.57 10.47 -11.72
N ALA A 29 -1.62 9.57 -11.92
CA ALA A 29 -1.84 8.15 -11.68
C ALA A 29 -1.58 7.76 -10.20
N LEU A 30 -0.59 8.34 -9.56
CA LEU A 30 -0.07 7.86 -8.27
C LEU A 30 -0.40 8.81 -7.15
N VAL A 31 -0.18 10.10 -7.36
CA VAL A 31 -0.43 11.10 -6.33
C VAL A 31 -1.92 11.16 -6.00
N ASP A 32 -2.75 11.19 -7.03
CA ASP A 32 -4.20 11.16 -6.85
C ASP A 32 -4.67 9.81 -6.28
N GLY A 33 -4.03 8.70 -6.69
CA GLY A 33 -4.31 7.35 -6.20
C GLY A 33 -4.05 7.16 -4.70
N TRP A 34 -2.85 7.52 -4.22
CA TRP A 34 -2.57 7.41 -2.78
C TRP A 34 -3.37 8.43 -1.97
N ALA A 35 -3.71 9.60 -2.53
CA ALA A 35 -4.53 10.59 -1.82
C ALA A 35 -5.96 10.07 -1.60
N LEU A 36 -6.51 9.32 -2.56
CA LEU A 36 -7.79 8.64 -2.42
C LEU A 36 -7.73 7.58 -1.30
N ILE A 37 -6.68 6.75 -1.28
CA ILE A 37 -6.49 5.73 -0.25
C ILE A 37 -6.31 6.36 1.13
N ALA A 38 -5.52 7.42 1.26
CA ALA A 38 -5.36 8.14 2.52
C ALA A 38 -6.71 8.67 3.06
N LYS A 39 -7.55 9.24 2.19
CA LYS A 39 -8.92 9.67 2.56
C LYS A 39 -9.82 8.51 2.99
N LEU A 40 -9.65 7.32 2.42
CA LEU A 40 -10.38 6.12 2.87
C LEU A 40 -9.93 5.71 4.28
N ILE A 41 -8.62 5.73 4.55
CA ILE A 41 -8.09 5.41 5.87
C ILE A 41 -8.57 6.42 6.92
N GLU A 42 -8.56 7.72 6.62
CA GLU A 42 -9.08 8.74 7.55
C GLU A 42 -10.57 8.56 7.85
N ARG A 43 -11.37 8.16 6.87
CA ARG A 43 -12.78 7.81 7.10
C ARG A 43 -12.93 6.56 7.98
N GLY A 44 -12.12 5.53 7.75
CA GLY A 44 -12.09 4.33 8.60
C GLY A 44 -11.63 4.63 10.03
N LYS A 45 -10.70 5.57 10.22
CA LYS A 45 -10.29 6.08 11.54
C LYS A 45 -11.45 6.78 12.25
N ALA A 46 -12.17 7.65 11.55
CA ALA A 46 -13.30 8.41 12.10
C ALA A 46 -14.47 7.52 12.53
N THR A 47 -14.66 6.37 11.89
CA THR A 47 -15.72 5.39 12.20
C THR A 47 -15.27 4.30 13.19
N GLY A 48 -13.98 4.25 13.53
CA GLY A 48 -13.40 3.21 14.39
C GLY A 48 -13.15 1.87 13.69
N GLU A 49 -13.37 1.80 12.37
CA GLU A 49 -13.03 0.62 11.54
C GLU A 49 -11.52 0.38 11.51
N PHE A 50 -10.72 1.46 11.51
CA PHE A 50 -9.26 1.40 11.57
C PHE A 50 -8.71 1.97 12.88
N ARG A 51 -7.50 1.55 13.25
CA ARG A 51 -6.79 2.07 14.43
C ARG A 51 -6.62 3.59 14.34
N ALA A 52 -6.91 4.29 15.44
CA ALA A 52 -6.92 5.76 15.47
C ALA A 52 -5.54 6.39 15.24
N ASP A 53 -4.46 5.66 15.52
CA ASP A 53 -3.07 6.11 15.38
C ASP A 53 -2.44 5.73 14.02
N ALA A 54 -3.24 5.26 13.06
CA ALA A 54 -2.75 5.02 11.71
C ALA A 54 -2.34 6.34 11.03
N ASP A 55 -1.12 6.39 10.53
CA ASP A 55 -0.64 7.41 9.60
C ASP A 55 -1.17 7.06 8.19
N ALA A 56 -2.28 7.69 7.81
CA ALA A 56 -2.98 7.39 6.56
C ALA A 56 -2.14 7.72 5.32
N GLU A 57 -1.40 8.83 5.36
CA GLU A 57 -0.61 9.28 4.22
C GLU A 57 0.56 8.33 3.97
N THR A 58 1.34 8.03 5.01
CA THR A 58 2.47 7.11 4.89
C THR A 58 2.00 5.72 4.50
N ALA A 59 0.94 5.21 5.12
CA ALA A 59 0.39 3.89 4.82
C ALA A 59 -0.05 3.77 3.35
N ALA A 60 -0.78 4.77 2.82
CA ALA A 60 -1.23 4.79 1.43
C ALA A 60 -0.07 4.81 0.43
N ARG A 61 0.96 5.63 0.70
CA ARG A 61 2.16 5.73 -0.15
C ARG A 61 2.94 4.43 -0.18
N VAL A 62 3.19 3.83 0.99
CA VAL A 62 3.96 2.57 1.11
C VAL A 62 3.23 1.42 0.41
N PHE A 63 1.93 1.29 0.64
CA PHE A 63 1.09 0.27 -0.02
C PHE A 63 1.15 0.39 -1.54
N THR A 64 0.85 1.58 -2.06
CA THR A 64 0.75 1.81 -3.51
C THR A 64 2.11 1.65 -4.19
N SER A 65 3.16 2.25 -3.61
CA SER A 65 4.52 2.19 -4.17
C SER A 65 5.08 0.77 -4.12
N GLY A 66 4.88 0.04 -3.02
CA GLY A 66 5.35 -1.33 -2.86
C GLY A 66 4.76 -2.27 -3.90
N LEU A 67 3.43 -2.22 -4.09
CA LEU A 67 2.75 -3.04 -5.09
C LEU A 67 3.24 -2.73 -6.51
N LEU A 68 3.35 -1.44 -6.85
CA LEU A 68 3.77 -1.03 -8.19
C LEU A 68 5.22 -1.35 -8.49
N LEU A 69 6.13 -1.11 -7.55
CA LEU A 69 7.54 -1.47 -7.72
C LEU A 69 7.71 -2.98 -7.87
N GLN A 70 6.96 -3.78 -7.11
CA GLN A 70 6.96 -5.23 -7.25
C GLN A 70 6.51 -5.66 -8.66
N GLN A 71 5.42 -5.08 -9.16
CA GLN A 71 4.93 -5.37 -10.52
C GLN A 71 5.94 -4.93 -11.59
N LEU A 72 6.47 -3.70 -11.49
CA LEU A 72 7.49 -3.18 -12.41
C LEU A 72 8.72 -4.07 -12.44
N TRP A 73 9.21 -4.51 -11.28
CA TRP A 73 10.39 -5.36 -11.19
C TRP A 73 10.15 -6.70 -11.87
N ARG A 74 9.02 -7.36 -11.59
CA ARG A 74 8.67 -8.65 -12.20
C ARG A 74 8.51 -8.57 -13.72
N MET A 75 7.87 -7.51 -14.22
CA MET A 75 7.63 -7.32 -15.65
C MET A 75 8.88 -6.88 -16.41
N SER A 76 9.72 -6.01 -15.82
CA SER A 76 10.91 -5.47 -16.49
C SER A 76 12.06 -6.46 -16.58
N MET A 77 12.20 -7.34 -15.59
CA MET A 77 13.30 -8.30 -15.49
C MET A 77 12.94 -9.69 -16.04
N GLY A 78 11.74 -9.86 -16.61
CA GLY A 78 11.29 -11.16 -17.11
C GLY A 78 11.12 -12.22 -16.02
N LEU A 79 10.95 -11.83 -14.75
CA LEU A 79 10.90 -12.76 -13.62
C LEU A 79 9.74 -13.76 -13.75
N ASN A 80 8.66 -13.40 -14.45
CA ASN A 80 7.55 -14.33 -14.66
C ASN A 80 7.95 -15.61 -15.44
N ALA A 81 9.03 -15.58 -16.23
CA ALA A 81 9.54 -16.77 -16.91
C ALA A 81 10.43 -17.64 -16.00
N ILE A 82 11.03 -17.05 -14.96
CA ILE A 82 12.00 -17.70 -14.06
C ILE A 82 11.30 -18.21 -12.79
N ASP A 83 10.37 -17.41 -12.28
CA ASP A 83 9.56 -17.63 -11.09
C ASP A 83 8.11 -17.29 -11.44
N PRO A 84 7.31 -18.24 -11.96
CA PRO A 84 5.91 -17.98 -12.28
C PRO A 84 5.10 -17.68 -11.00
N PHE A 85 4.63 -16.45 -10.87
CA PHE A 85 3.79 -16.02 -9.75
C PHE A 85 2.51 -15.37 -10.26
N SER A 86 1.39 -15.63 -9.59
CA SER A 86 0.10 -15.05 -9.96
C SER A 86 0.03 -13.59 -9.54
N ASN A 87 -0.22 -12.70 -10.50
CA ASN A 87 -0.43 -11.27 -10.24
C ASN A 87 -1.65 -11.04 -9.34
N ASP A 88 -2.73 -11.80 -9.54
CA ASP A 88 -3.94 -11.69 -8.72
C ASP A 88 -3.64 -12.03 -7.27
N ARG A 89 -2.91 -13.14 -7.04
CA ARG A 89 -2.47 -13.52 -5.68
C ARG A 89 -1.58 -12.47 -5.05
N LEU A 90 -0.72 -11.80 -5.82
CA LEU A 90 0.12 -10.70 -5.32
C LEU A 90 -0.74 -9.54 -4.83
N VAL A 91 -1.71 -9.11 -5.64
CA VAL A 91 -2.61 -8.01 -5.31
C VAL A 91 -3.43 -8.36 -4.08
N ASP A 92 -4.09 -9.52 -4.06
CA ASP A 92 -4.93 -9.97 -2.95
C ASP A 92 -4.14 -10.03 -1.64
N SER A 93 -2.96 -10.65 -1.68
CA SER A 93 -2.10 -10.77 -0.48
C SER A 93 -1.62 -9.41 0.02
N THR A 94 -1.33 -8.48 -0.90
CA THR A 94 -0.89 -7.13 -0.53
C THR A 94 -2.03 -6.34 0.13
N ILE A 95 -3.25 -6.46 -0.40
CA ILE A 95 -4.45 -5.84 0.18
C ILE A 95 -4.72 -6.43 1.57
N GLU A 96 -4.66 -7.76 1.72
CA GLU A 96 -4.90 -8.43 3.00
C GLU A 96 -3.90 -7.96 4.06
N LEU A 97 -2.60 -7.96 3.76
CA LEU A 97 -1.55 -7.50 4.66
C LEU A 97 -1.73 -6.03 5.05
N PHE A 98 -2.10 -5.19 4.07
CA PHE A 98 -2.35 -3.78 4.29
C PHE A 98 -3.54 -3.55 5.24
N LEU A 99 -4.69 -4.17 4.95
CA LEU A 99 -5.88 -4.05 5.79
C LEU A 99 -5.65 -4.63 7.19
N HIS A 100 -4.90 -5.73 7.29
CA HIS A 100 -4.53 -6.29 8.59
C HIS A 100 -3.74 -5.29 9.44
N SER A 101 -2.81 -4.54 8.84
CA SER A 101 -1.99 -3.53 9.54
C SER A 101 -2.81 -2.34 10.10
N LEU A 102 -3.99 -2.09 9.53
CA LEU A 102 -4.89 -1.01 9.91
C LEU A 102 -5.90 -1.39 11.00
N ARG A 103 -6.01 -2.69 11.33
CA ARG A 103 -7.01 -3.15 12.31
C ARG A 103 -6.83 -2.47 13.67
N PRO A 104 -7.92 -2.17 14.39
CA PRO A 104 -7.84 -1.67 15.75
C PRO A 104 -7.02 -2.62 16.63
N THR A 105 -6.01 -2.09 17.31
CA THR A 105 -5.31 -2.88 18.33
C THR A 105 -6.26 -3.06 19.51
N VAL A 106 -6.70 -4.30 19.73
CA VAL A 106 -7.41 -4.66 20.96
C VAL A 106 -6.42 -4.47 22.10
N ARG A 107 -6.51 -3.33 22.77
CA ARG A 107 -5.75 -3.07 23.99
C ARG A 107 -6.31 -4.05 25.03
N HIS A 108 -5.72 -5.24 25.15
CA HIS A 108 -5.94 -6.09 26.31
C HIS A 108 -5.50 -5.26 27.51
N LYS A 109 -6.45 -4.59 28.16
CA LYS A 109 -6.26 -4.04 29.49
C LYS A 109 -5.93 -5.24 30.36
N ALA A 110 -4.64 -5.48 30.59
CA ALA A 110 -4.20 -6.34 31.66
C ALA A 110 -4.85 -5.77 32.92
N THR A 111 -5.94 -6.38 33.36
CA THR A 111 -6.55 -6.14 34.65
C THR A 111 -5.49 -6.52 35.67
N ARG A 112 -4.64 -5.55 36.03
CA ARG A 112 -3.82 -5.60 37.22
C ARG A 112 -4.80 -5.52 38.39
N LYS A 113 -5.39 -6.68 38.71
CA LYS A 113 -6.17 -6.93 39.91
C LYS A 113 -5.23 -6.56 41.04
N ARG A 114 -5.41 -5.35 41.60
CA ARG A 114 -4.81 -4.93 42.86
C ARG A 114 -5.17 -6.02 43.86
N ARG A 115 -4.24 -6.94 44.13
CA ARG A 115 -4.29 -7.80 45.30
C ARG A 115 -4.20 -6.83 46.48
N LYS A 116 -5.35 -6.43 47.01
CA LYS A 116 -5.46 -5.88 48.37
C LYS A 116 -4.94 -6.98 49.29
N ALA A 117 -3.67 -6.89 49.67
CA ALA A 117 -3.25 -7.41 50.96
C ALA A 117 -3.62 -6.30 51.95
N THR A 118 -4.63 -6.57 52.76
CA THR A 118 -5.07 -5.74 53.89
C THR A 118 -4.44 -6.36 55.15
N PRO A 119 -4.38 -5.59 56.25
CA PRO A 119 -3.18 -5.20 57.00
C PRO A 119 -2.46 -6.34 57.72
#